data_AF-A0A6G0YN49-F1
#
_entry.id   AF-A0A6G0YN49-F1
#
_cell.length_a   1.000
_cell.length_b   1.000
_cell.length_c   1.000
_cell.angle_alpha   90.00
_cell.angle_beta   90.00
_cell.angle_gamma   90.00
#
_symmetry.space_group_name_H-M   'P 1'
#
loop_
_entity.id
_entity.type
_entity.pdbx_description
1 polymer ?
#
loop_
_entity_poly.entity_id
_entity_poly.type
_entity_poly.pdbx_seq_one_letter_code
_entity_poly.pdbx_strand_id
1 'polypeptide(L)'
;MVTYKTESIWDHYFHSNEANKSFRYFLDLSESIKYWTSTVYIHLATEKYGSEYFAPGYQDPLFSGYSDYKSLHNCFITREIVYKIYNEEFREKQKGTYRAYDFILFNYYNSVKVFEGFLNCLKWVKDKMNNPKICIGENGFPEEDGIDESETKIAYHTIHLNSLSVIAYWKRFGIYAVDFNDESRSCSKKNSSPFFQQLFQTKKLQIKN
;
A
#
# COMPACT_ATOMS: atom_id res chain seq x y z
N MET A 1 8.26 44.98 17.96
CA MET A 1 6.92 44.48 17.58
C MET A 1 7.02 43.01 17.28
N VAL A 2 6.26 42.18 17.99
CA VAL A 2 5.67 40.95 17.44
C VAL A 2 4.31 40.82 18.11
N THR A 3 3.24 41.03 17.36
CA THR A 3 1.87 40.73 17.80
C THR A 3 1.66 39.23 17.66
N TYR A 4 1.46 38.56 18.79
CA TYR A 4 1.15 37.14 18.81
C TYR A 4 -0.26 36.90 18.25
N LYS A 5 -0.39 35.86 17.42
CA LYS A 5 -1.68 35.35 16.96
C LYS A 5 -2.44 34.78 18.16
N THR A 6 -3.75 35.02 18.22
CA THR A 6 -4.63 34.43 19.24
C THR A 6 -4.62 32.90 19.12
N GLU A 7 -4.45 32.20 20.24
CA GLU A 7 -4.52 30.73 20.29
C GLU A 7 -5.87 30.22 19.80
N SER A 8 -5.83 29.17 18.98
CA SER A 8 -6.99 28.44 18.52
C SER A 8 -7.38 27.35 19.52
N ILE A 9 -8.59 26.80 19.35
CA ILE A 9 -9.10 25.70 20.20
C ILE A 9 -8.18 24.46 20.15
N TRP A 10 -7.39 24.34 19.09
CA TRP A 10 -6.51 23.22 18.82
C TRP A 10 -5.17 23.33 19.54
N ASP A 11 -4.68 24.55 19.80
CA ASP A 11 -3.42 24.78 20.51
C ASP A 11 -3.51 24.29 21.97
N HIS A 12 -4.70 24.37 22.57
CA HIS A 12 -4.99 23.83 23.89
C HIS A 12 -5.21 22.30 23.88
N TYR A 13 -5.80 21.75 22.81
CA TYR A 13 -6.05 20.31 22.67
C TYR A 13 -4.76 19.49 22.46
N PHE A 14 -3.78 20.04 21.71
CA PHE A 14 -2.54 19.34 21.38
C PHE A 14 -1.46 19.42 22.47
N HIS A 15 -1.43 20.48 23.29
CA HIS A 15 -0.41 20.64 24.33
C HIS A 15 -0.79 20.01 25.68
N SER A 16 -2.08 19.76 25.95
CA SER A 16 -2.56 19.28 27.26
C SER A 16 -2.64 17.75 27.41
N ASN A 17 -2.63 16.97 26.32
CA ASN A 17 -2.95 15.53 26.36
C ASN A 17 -1.83 14.58 25.89
N GLU A 18 -0.59 15.05 25.66
CA GLU A 18 0.55 14.28 25.12
C GLU A 18 0.27 13.46 23.84
N ALA A 19 -0.86 13.70 23.16
CA ALA A 19 -1.18 13.21 21.83
C ALA A 19 -0.90 14.37 20.83
N ASN A 20 -0.16 14.22 19.73
CA ASN A 20 0.12 13.00 18.98
C ASN A 20 1.26 13.26 17.98
N LYS A 21 2.42 12.60 18.12
CA LYS A 21 3.51 12.63 17.11
C LYS A 21 3.06 12.10 15.72
N SER A 22 1.89 11.48 15.64
CA SER A 22 1.36 10.76 14.47
C SER A 22 0.81 11.66 13.34
N PHE A 23 0.51 12.94 13.58
CA PHE A 23 0.04 13.88 12.55
C PHE A 23 1.09 14.91 12.12
N ARG A 24 2.27 14.90 12.77
CA ARG A 24 3.41 15.73 12.39
C ARG A 24 3.80 15.57 10.93
N TYR A 25 3.56 14.40 10.33
CA TYR A 25 3.83 14.16 8.92
C TYR A 25 3.15 15.17 7.99
N PHE A 26 1.92 15.61 8.27
CA PHE A 26 1.28 16.65 7.44
C PHE A 26 1.92 18.03 7.63
N LEU A 27 2.57 18.28 8.75
CA LEU A 27 3.22 19.55 9.08
C LEU A 27 4.68 19.58 8.59
N ASP A 28 5.39 18.47 8.75
CA ASP A 28 6.83 18.34 8.56
C ASP A 28 7.20 17.92 7.12
N LEU A 29 6.28 17.27 6.41
CA LEU A 29 6.54 16.84 5.04
C LEU A 29 6.15 17.92 4.03
N SER A 30 6.95 17.99 2.96
CA SER A 30 6.87 19.00 1.91
C SER A 30 5.48 19.13 1.28
N GLU A 31 5.08 20.36 0.94
CA GLU A 31 3.91 20.66 0.12
C GLU A 31 3.96 20.01 -1.28
N SER A 32 5.12 19.47 -1.68
CA SER A 32 5.26 18.68 -2.90
C SER A 32 4.57 17.31 -2.84
N ILE A 33 4.18 16.81 -1.65
CA ILE A 33 3.43 15.57 -1.54
C ILE A 33 1.99 15.78 -2.03
N LYS A 34 1.64 15.12 -3.14
CA LYS A 34 0.31 15.23 -3.77
C LYS A 34 -0.59 14.03 -3.55
N TYR A 35 -0.07 12.94 -3.01
CA TYR A 35 -0.82 11.71 -2.76
C TYR A 35 -0.57 11.23 -1.35
N TRP A 36 -1.64 11.11 -0.58
CA TRP A 36 -1.60 10.70 0.83
C TRP A 36 -2.41 9.43 1.05
N THR A 37 -1.96 8.62 2.00
CA THR A 37 -2.70 7.48 2.51
C THR A 37 -2.36 7.24 3.98
N SER A 38 -3.23 6.54 4.71
CA SER A 38 -3.04 6.22 6.12
C SER A 38 -2.74 4.74 6.32
N THR A 39 -3.79 3.92 6.23
CA THR A 39 -3.73 2.48 6.49
C THR A 39 -3.69 1.73 5.17
N VAL A 40 -2.52 1.20 4.85
CA VAL A 40 -2.34 0.13 3.87
C VAL A 40 -2.53 -1.23 4.57
N TYR A 41 -2.90 -2.26 3.81
CA TYR A 41 -3.04 -3.65 4.30
C TYR A 41 -4.02 -3.84 5.47
N ILE A 42 -5.22 -3.28 5.39
CA ILE A 42 -6.21 -3.39 6.48
C ILE A 42 -6.50 -4.87 6.82
N HIS A 43 -6.56 -5.74 5.81
CA HIS A 43 -6.77 -7.18 6.00
C HIS A 43 -5.62 -7.88 6.78
N LEU A 44 -4.36 -7.50 6.56
CA LEU A 44 -3.24 -8.02 7.37
C LEU A 44 -3.25 -7.42 8.77
N ALA A 45 -3.66 -6.15 8.90
CA ALA A 45 -3.84 -5.50 10.18
C ALA A 45 -5.00 -6.09 11.00
N THR A 46 -5.94 -6.81 10.37
CA THR A 46 -6.96 -7.59 11.06
C THR A 46 -6.45 -8.99 11.40
N GLU A 47 -5.79 -9.67 10.45
CA GLU A 47 -5.30 -11.05 10.61
C GLU A 47 -4.33 -11.21 11.80
N LYS A 48 -3.58 -10.18 12.15
CA LYS A 48 -2.71 -10.15 13.35
C LYS A 48 -3.43 -10.32 14.69
N TYR A 49 -4.76 -10.21 14.71
CA TYR A 49 -5.63 -10.40 15.87
C TYR A 49 -6.50 -11.65 15.79
N GLY A 50 -6.46 -12.37 14.67
CA GLY A 50 -7.11 -13.68 14.50
C GLY A 50 -6.12 -14.82 14.33
N SER A 51 -4.81 -14.52 14.21
CA SER A 51 -3.76 -15.50 13.94
C SER A 51 -2.42 -15.10 14.57
N GLU A 52 -1.48 -16.03 14.55
CA GLU A 52 -0.09 -15.83 14.97
C GLU A 52 0.86 -15.42 13.82
N TYR A 53 0.36 -15.32 12.58
CA TYR A 53 1.20 -15.08 11.40
C TYR A 53 1.80 -13.68 11.33
N PHE A 54 1.12 -12.70 11.95
CA PHE A 54 1.53 -11.30 11.94
C PHE A 54 1.52 -10.73 13.34
N ALA A 55 2.53 -9.92 13.69
CA ALA A 55 2.60 -9.25 14.98
C ALA A 55 1.36 -8.36 15.21
N PRO A 56 0.70 -8.39 16.40
CA PRO A 56 1.21 -8.95 17.65
C PRO A 56 1.02 -10.47 17.81
N GLY A 57 0.41 -11.15 16.85
CA GLY A 57 0.17 -12.59 16.90
C GLY A 57 -0.89 -12.97 17.92
N TYR A 58 -1.90 -12.11 18.10
CA TYR A 58 -2.94 -12.36 19.08
C TYR A 58 -3.86 -13.47 18.56
N GLN A 59 -3.89 -14.57 19.31
CA GLN A 59 -4.78 -15.70 19.03
C GLN A 59 -6.12 -15.45 19.71
N ASP A 60 -7.17 -15.24 18.91
CA ASP A 60 -8.53 -15.24 19.44
C ASP A 60 -8.87 -16.66 19.94
N PRO A 61 -9.11 -16.87 21.24
CA PRO A 61 -9.27 -18.20 21.80
C PRO A 61 -10.47 -18.98 21.23
N LEU A 62 -11.44 -18.26 20.64
CA LEU A 62 -12.71 -18.82 20.20
C LEU A 62 -12.87 -18.83 18.67
N PHE A 63 -11.86 -18.43 17.89
CA PHE A 63 -11.94 -18.26 16.43
C PHE A 63 -13.25 -17.59 15.98
N SER A 64 -13.71 -16.62 16.76
CA SER A 64 -15.06 -16.05 16.63
C SER A 64 -15.17 -14.99 15.54
N GLY A 65 -14.04 -14.52 15.02
CA GLY A 65 -13.93 -13.34 14.16
C GLY A 65 -14.13 -12.02 14.91
N TYR A 66 -14.46 -12.04 16.20
CA TYR A 66 -14.73 -10.84 16.98
C TYR A 66 -13.54 -9.87 16.96
N SER A 67 -12.34 -10.42 17.20
CA SER A 67 -11.11 -9.63 17.23
C SER A 67 -10.76 -9.04 15.86
N ASP A 68 -10.99 -9.80 14.78
CA ASP A 68 -10.83 -9.33 13.40
C ASP A 68 -11.77 -8.16 13.09
N TYR A 69 -13.06 -8.31 13.39
CA TYR A 69 -14.07 -7.26 13.17
C TYR A 69 -13.78 -6.00 13.98
N LYS A 70 -13.36 -6.15 15.25
CA LYS A 70 -13.03 -5.02 16.10
C LYS A 70 -11.80 -4.27 15.58
N SER A 71 -10.76 -4.99 15.13
CA SER A 71 -9.60 -4.40 14.48
C SER A 71 -10.00 -3.66 13.21
N LEU A 72 -10.81 -4.30 12.35
CA LEU A 72 -11.28 -3.74 11.08
C LEU A 72 -12.06 -2.44 11.28
N HIS A 73 -12.97 -2.45 12.25
CA HIS A 73 -13.77 -1.28 12.63
C HIS A 73 -12.89 -0.10 13.04
N ASN A 74 -11.90 -0.35 13.89
CA ASN A 74 -10.96 0.68 14.34
C ASN A 74 -10.09 1.20 13.20
N CYS A 75 -9.68 0.35 12.24
CA CYS A 75 -8.97 0.78 11.03
C CYS A 75 -9.83 1.74 10.20
N PHE A 76 -11.13 1.43 10.00
CA PHE A 76 -12.03 2.31 9.25
C PHE A 76 -12.25 3.66 9.94
N ILE A 77 -12.51 3.65 11.27
CA ILE A 77 -12.65 4.89 12.04
C ILE A 77 -11.38 5.74 11.95
N THR A 78 -10.22 5.13 12.19
CA THR A 78 -8.93 5.85 12.15
C THR A 78 -8.73 6.49 10.79
N ARG A 79 -9.01 5.75 9.71
CA ARG A 79 -8.86 6.25 8.35
C ARG A 79 -9.81 7.40 8.03
N GLU A 80 -11.04 7.38 8.55
CA GLU A 80 -12.03 8.44 8.40
C GLU A 80 -11.62 9.71 9.15
N ILE A 81 -11.16 9.57 10.39
CA ILE A 81 -10.62 10.68 11.20
C ILE A 81 -9.43 11.34 10.49
N VAL A 82 -8.44 10.55 10.06
CA VAL A 82 -7.25 11.07 9.36
C VAL A 82 -7.64 11.76 8.06
N TYR A 83 -8.62 11.20 7.32
CA TYR A 83 -9.14 11.84 6.11
C TYR A 83 -9.76 13.20 6.41
N LYS A 84 -10.60 13.30 7.44
CA LYS A 84 -11.25 14.56 7.86
C LYS A 84 -10.21 15.62 8.22
N ILE A 85 -9.25 15.28 9.07
CA ILE A 85 -8.12 16.15 9.45
C ILE A 85 -7.40 16.67 8.19
N TYR A 86 -6.98 15.77 7.29
CA TYR A 86 -6.32 16.18 6.05
C TYR A 86 -7.23 17.10 5.20
N ASN A 87 -8.50 16.75 5.08
CA ASN A 87 -9.46 17.44 4.21
C ASN A 87 -9.77 18.86 4.71
N GLU A 88 -9.92 19.03 6.01
CA GLU A 88 -10.34 20.27 6.65
C GLU A 88 -9.16 21.21 6.90
N GLU A 89 -7.99 20.68 7.27
CA GLU A 89 -6.88 21.52 7.73
C GLU A 89 -5.76 21.66 6.69
N PHE A 90 -5.50 20.63 5.88
CA PHE A 90 -4.29 20.55 5.06
C PHE A 90 -4.55 20.63 3.55
N ARG A 91 -5.72 20.18 3.09
CA ARG A 91 -6.02 20.08 1.66
C ARG A 91 -5.95 21.42 0.96
N GLU A 92 -6.44 22.49 1.57
CA GLU A 92 -6.43 23.80 0.93
C GLU A 92 -5.00 24.28 0.66
N LYS A 93 -4.08 24.06 1.61
CA LYS A 93 -2.68 24.49 1.47
C LYS A 93 -1.88 23.54 0.58
N GLN A 94 -1.94 22.24 0.84
CA GLN A 94 -1.09 21.25 0.15
C GLN A 94 -1.61 20.85 -1.23
N LYS A 95 -2.92 21.03 -1.46
CA LYS A 95 -3.61 20.65 -2.71
C LYS A 95 -3.42 19.17 -3.10
N GLY A 96 -3.04 18.30 -2.17
CA GLY A 96 -2.89 16.86 -2.41
C GLY A 96 -4.22 16.12 -2.31
N THR A 97 -4.22 14.86 -2.76
CA THR A 97 -5.35 13.94 -2.68
C THR A 97 -5.08 12.86 -1.65
N TYR A 98 -5.96 12.72 -0.67
CA TYR A 98 -5.96 11.56 0.22
C TYR A 98 -6.74 10.42 -0.43
N ARG A 99 -6.14 9.23 -0.49
CA ARG A 99 -6.68 8.07 -1.18
C ARG A 99 -6.69 6.82 -0.32
N ALA A 100 -7.73 6.04 -0.56
CA ALA A 100 -7.74 4.62 -0.31
C ALA A 100 -6.68 3.95 -1.18
N TYR A 101 -5.70 3.30 -0.57
CA TYR A 101 -4.98 2.25 -1.27
C TYR A 101 -5.24 0.97 -0.51
N ASP A 102 -5.59 -0.06 -1.26
CA ASP A 102 -5.57 -1.40 -0.73
C ASP A 102 -4.58 -2.20 -1.55
N PHE A 103 -3.91 -3.11 -0.87
CA PHE A 103 -3.08 -4.09 -1.52
C PHE A 103 -3.93 -5.32 -1.76
N ILE A 104 -3.73 -5.94 -2.90
CA ILE A 104 -4.32 -7.24 -3.12
C ILE A 104 -3.18 -8.23 -3.28
N LEU A 105 -3.08 -9.15 -2.34
CA LEU A 105 -2.26 -10.37 -2.35
C LEU A 105 -3.15 -11.49 -2.85
N PHE A 106 -2.70 -12.32 -3.79
CA PHE A 106 -3.42 -13.55 -4.07
C PHE A 106 -2.48 -14.74 -4.22
N ASN A 107 -2.85 -15.80 -3.55
CA ASN A 107 -1.99 -16.94 -3.33
C ASN A 107 -1.74 -17.81 -4.58
N TYR A 108 -0.66 -18.58 -4.48
CA TYR A 108 0.29 -18.95 -5.54
C TYR A 108 -0.13 -20.01 -6.57
N TYR A 109 -1.30 -20.62 -6.45
CA TYR A 109 -1.51 -21.90 -7.13
C TYR A 109 -1.93 -21.79 -8.61
N ASN A 110 -2.38 -20.62 -9.07
CA ASN A 110 -2.76 -20.41 -10.47
C ASN A 110 -2.83 -18.92 -10.84
N SER A 111 -1.80 -18.41 -11.52
CA SER A 111 -1.69 -17.01 -11.94
C SER A 111 -2.88 -16.53 -12.79
N VAL A 112 -3.54 -17.44 -13.53
CA VAL A 112 -4.73 -17.15 -14.34
C VAL A 112 -5.97 -16.99 -13.47
N LYS A 113 -6.21 -17.86 -12.48
CA LYS A 113 -7.38 -17.70 -11.58
C LYS A 113 -7.26 -16.45 -10.71
N VAL A 114 -6.04 -16.17 -10.30
CA VAL A 114 -5.67 -14.99 -9.53
C VAL A 114 -5.95 -13.69 -10.32
N PHE A 115 -5.59 -13.69 -11.61
CA PHE A 115 -5.98 -12.65 -12.57
C PHE A 115 -7.49 -12.46 -12.67
N GLU A 116 -8.23 -13.55 -12.89
CA GLU A 116 -9.66 -13.46 -13.08
C GLU A 116 -10.33 -12.89 -11.84
N GLY A 117 -9.88 -13.30 -10.64
CA GLY A 117 -10.29 -12.72 -9.37
C GLY A 117 -10.05 -11.21 -9.31
N PHE A 118 -8.84 -10.75 -9.62
CA PHE A 118 -8.51 -9.32 -9.62
C PHE A 118 -9.35 -8.51 -10.62
N LEU A 119 -9.45 -8.99 -11.86
CA LEU A 119 -10.26 -8.35 -12.89
C LEU A 119 -11.74 -8.31 -12.48
N ASN A 120 -12.24 -9.36 -11.83
CA ASN A 120 -13.60 -9.39 -11.29
C ASN A 120 -13.78 -8.39 -10.14
N CYS A 121 -12.79 -8.20 -9.26
CA CYS A 121 -12.81 -7.14 -8.26
C CYS A 121 -12.89 -5.75 -8.91
N LEU A 122 -12.08 -5.48 -9.95
CA LEU A 122 -12.12 -4.20 -10.66
C LEU A 122 -13.47 -3.96 -11.35
N LYS A 123 -14.02 -4.98 -12.02
CA LYS A 123 -15.36 -4.94 -12.62
C LYS A 123 -16.42 -4.67 -11.56
N TRP A 124 -16.36 -5.37 -10.44
CA TRP A 124 -17.30 -5.18 -9.34
C TRP A 124 -17.23 -3.76 -8.77
N VAL A 125 -16.03 -3.21 -8.54
CA VAL A 125 -15.85 -1.82 -8.10
C VAL A 125 -16.41 -0.85 -9.13
N LYS A 126 -16.15 -1.09 -10.43
CA LYS A 126 -16.71 -0.29 -11.51
C LYS A 126 -18.24 -0.26 -11.43
N ASP A 127 -18.86 -1.42 -11.29
CA ASP A 127 -20.31 -1.59 -11.35
C ASP A 127 -21.03 -1.16 -10.06
N LYS A 128 -20.39 -1.29 -8.89
CA LYS A 128 -21.00 -1.04 -7.57
C LYS A 128 -20.60 0.28 -6.92
N MET A 129 -19.49 0.89 -7.34
CA MET A 129 -18.94 2.10 -6.71
C MET A 129 -18.90 3.31 -7.65
N ASN A 130 -19.79 3.35 -8.64
CA ASN A 130 -19.90 4.44 -9.60
C ASN A 130 -18.59 4.70 -10.38
N ASN A 131 -17.91 3.62 -10.76
CA ASN A 131 -16.68 3.64 -11.56
C ASN A 131 -15.63 4.67 -11.09
N PRO A 132 -15.13 4.55 -9.86
CA PRO A 132 -14.19 5.52 -9.31
C PRO A 132 -12.85 5.44 -10.05
N LYS A 133 -12.04 6.50 -9.98
CA LYS A 133 -10.65 6.44 -10.44
C LYS A 133 -9.85 5.52 -9.52
N ILE A 134 -9.37 4.39 -10.05
CA ILE A 134 -8.59 3.40 -9.32
C ILE A 134 -7.10 3.68 -9.47
N CYS A 135 -6.34 3.52 -8.38
CA CYS A 135 -4.88 3.50 -8.39
C CYS A 135 -4.43 2.21 -7.72
N ILE A 136 -3.61 1.42 -8.40
CA ILE A 136 -3.03 0.20 -7.85
C ILE A 136 -1.85 0.62 -6.98
N GLY A 137 -2.02 0.51 -5.67
CA GLY A 137 -1.00 0.93 -4.69
C GLY A 137 0.23 0.02 -4.68
N GLU A 138 0.02 -1.27 -4.96
CA GLU A 138 1.10 -2.25 -5.06
C GLU A 138 0.66 -3.45 -5.92
N ASN A 139 1.59 -3.95 -6.74
CA ASN A 139 1.46 -5.19 -7.51
C ASN A 139 2.89 -5.70 -7.78
N GLY A 140 3.15 -6.99 -7.60
CA GLY A 140 4.49 -7.53 -7.78
C GLY A 140 4.50 -9.04 -7.99
N PHE A 141 5.47 -9.55 -8.72
CA PHE A 141 5.74 -10.99 -8.74
C PHE A 141 6.87 -11.32 -7.78
N PRO A 142 6.68 -12.26 -6.86
CA PRO A 142 7.66 -12.57 -5.85
C PRO A 142 8.61 -13.67 -6.37
N GLU A 143 9.91 -13.58 -6.09
CA GLU A 143 10.91 -14.60 -6.49
C GLU A 143 11.51 -15.30 -5.27
N GLU A 144 11.85 -16.58 -5.39
CA GLU A 144 12.56 -17.28 -4.30
C GLU A 144 13.97 -16.71 -4.07
N ASP A 145 14.51 -16.92 -2.87
CA ASP A 145 15.86 -16.47 -2.55
C ASP A 145 16.92 -17.21 -3.40
N GLY A 146 17.86 -16.46 -3.97
CA GLY A 146 18.90 -16.99 -4.86
C GLY A 146 18.41 -17.48 -6.23
N ILE A 147 17.11 -17.38 -6.55
CA ILE A 147 16.55 -17.78 -7.84
C ILE A 147 16.17 -16.55 -8.65
N ASP A 148 16.68 -16.46 -9.89
CA ASP A 148 16.28 -15.42 -10.84
C ASP A 148 15.09 -15.91 -11.67
N GLU A 149 13.89 -15.42 -11.35
CA GLU A 149 12.66 -15.69 -12.10
C GLU A 149 12.24 -14.45 -12.91
N SER A 150 13.20 -13.65 -13.38
CA SER A 150 12.95 -12.40 -14.11
C SER A 150 12.02 -12.60 -15.32
N GLU A 151 12.13 -13.72 -16.05
CA GLU A 151 11.23 -14.02 -17.17
C GLU A 151 9.78 -14.19 -16.72
N THR A 152 9.54 -14.96 -15.65
CA THR A 152 8.22 -15.16 -15.04
C THR A 152 7.67 -13.85 -14.48
N LYS A 153 8.51 -13.03 -13.84
CA LYS A 153 8.15 -11.70 -13.36
C LYS A 153 7.75 -10.78 -14.51
N ILE A 154 8.53 -10.73 -15.59
CA ILE A 154 8.21 -9.95 -16.78
C ILE A 154 6.91 -10.46 -17.41
N ALA A 155 6.71 -11.78 -17.51
CA ALA A 155 5.50 -12.37 -18.06
C ALA A 155 4.26 -12.03 -17.21
N TYR A 156 4.35 -12.17 -15.89
CA TYR A 156 3.36 -11.71 -14.93
C TYR A 156 3.03 -10.24 -15.19
N HIS A 157 4.01 -9.33 -15.11
CA HIS A 157 3.77 -7.91 -15.32
C HIS A 157 3.27 -7.57 -16.73
N THR A 158 3.62 -8.33 -17.76
CA THR A 158 3.15 -8.13 -19.14
C THR A 158 1.71 -8.57 -19.33
N ILE A 159 1.35 -9.78 -18.87
CA ILE A 159 -0.04 -10.27 -18.82
C ILE A 159 -0.89 -9.32 -18.00
N HIS A 160 -0.28 -8.79 -16.94
CA HIS A 160 -0.90 -7.83 -16.07
C HIS A 160 -1.19 -6.53 -16.77
N LEU A 161 -0.17 -5.85 -17.25
CA LEU A 161 -0.35 -4.58 -17.92
C LEU A 161 -1.19 -4.73 -19.20
N ASN A 162 -1.31 -5.94 -19.75
CA ASN A 162 -2.30 -6.29 -20.76
C ASN A 162 -3.70 -6.62 -20.21
N SER A 163 -3.91 -7.14 -18.98
CA SER A 163 -5.22 -7.39 -18.32
C SER A 163 -5.30 -7.73 -16.75
N LEU A 164 -4.20 -7.78 -15.96
CA LEU A 164 -3.95 -7.76 -14.46
C LEU A 164 -4.30 -8.95 -13.46
N SER A 165 -3.26 -9.50 -12.77
CA SER A 165 -3.15 -10.64 -11.78
C SER A 165 -2.43 -10.38 -10.41
N VAL A 166 -1.89 -11.42 -9.66
CA VAL A 166 -1.55 -11.35 -8.18
C VAL A 166 -0.68 -12.47 -7.43
N ILE A 167 -0.41 -12.40 -6.07
CA ILE A 167 0.83 -12.72 -5.22
C ILE A 167 0.81 -13.42 -3.77
N ALA A 168 1.94 -13.99 -3.19
CA ALA A 168 2.27 -14.21 -1.72
C ALA A 168 3.81 -14.36 -1.30
N TYR A 169 4.18 -14.46 0.02
CA TYR A 169 5.50 -14.13 0.67
C TYR A 169 6.45 -15.25 1.16
N TRP A 170 7.70 -15.27 0.64
CA TRP A 170 9.01 -15.69 1.23
C TRP A 170 10.20 -15.10 0.42
N LYS A 171 9.95 -13.97 -0.24
CA LYS A 171 10.39 -13.78 -1.62
C LYS A 171 10.96 -12.39 -1.89
N ARG A 172 11.81 -12.26 -2.90
CA ARG A 172 12.45 -11.00 -3.33
C ARG A 172 11.64 -10.28 -4.42
N PHE A 173 10.88 -9.27 -4.02
CA PHE A 173 10.03 -8.49 -4.92
C PHE A 173 10.78 -7.43 -5.74
N GLY A 174 11.93 -6.96 -5.25
CA GLY A 174 12.64 -5.82 -5.83
C GLY A 174 13.02 -6.00 -7.30
N ILE A 175 13.09 -4.88 -8.04
CA ILE A 175 13.69 -4.78 -9.38
C ILE A 175 15.23 -4.76 -9.30
N TYR A 176 15.75 -4.44 -8.11
CA TYR A 176 17.16 -4.55 -7.75
C TYR A 176 17.32 -5.69 -6.73
N ALA A 177 18.44 -6.40 -6.81
CA ALA A 177 18.87 -7.36 -5.81
C ALA A 177 19.72 -6.65 -4.75
N VAL A 178 19.67 -7.15 -3.52
CA VAL A 178 20.48 -6.70 -2.39
C VAL A 178 21.05 -7.95 -1.74
N ASP A 179 22.35 -7.98 -1.49
CA ASP A 179 22.95 -9.01 -0.64
C ASP A 179 22.82 -8.58 0.82
N PHE A 180 22.12 -9.37 1.62
CA PHE A 180 21.93 -9.09 3.04
C PHE A 180 23.13 -9.51 3.90
N ASN A 181 24.04 -10.32 3.35
CA ASN A 181 25.29 -10.70 4.00
C ASN A 181 26.40 -9.66 3.77
N ASP A 182 26.24 -8.76 2.80
CA ASP A 182 27.11 -7.60 2.58
C ASP A 182 26.62 -6.43 3.46
N GLU A 183 27.47 -5.98 4.38
CA GLU A 183 27.16 -4.84 5.27
C GLU A 183 26.86 -3.55 4.51
N SER A 184 27.43 -3.37 3.31
CA SER A 184 27.17 -2.20 2.47
C SER A 184 25.76 -2.23 1.87
N ARG A 185 25.12 -3.42 1.81
CA ARG A 185 23.78 -3.65 1.25
C ARG A 185 23.61 -3.01 -0.12
N SER A 186 24.63 -3.14 -0.96
CA SER A 186 24.66 -2.54 -2.29
C SER A 186 23.55 -3.09 -3.18
N CYS A 187 22.88 -2.19 -3.93
CA CYS A 187 21.81 -2.56 -4.85
C CYS A 187 22.38 -2.88 -6.25
N SER A 188 22.16 -4.10 -6.74
CA SER A 188 22.51 -4.52 -8.10
C SER A 188 21.26 -4.70 -8.98
N LYS A 189 21.36 -4.38 -10.27
CA LYS A 189 20.22 -4.51 -11.20
C LYS A 189 19.88 -5.98 -11.43
N LYS A 190 18.61 -6.36 -11.31
CA LYS A 190 18.14 -7.67 -11.79
C LYS A 190 17.93 -7.65 -13.30
N ASN A 191 17.82 -8.85 -13.89
CA ASN A 191 17.52 -9.02 -15.31
C ASN A 191 16.16 -8.44 -15.72
N SER A 192 15.21 -8.29 -14.78
CA SER A 192 13.96 -7.57 -15.01
C SER A 192 14.12 -6.03 -15.13
N SER A 193 15.25 -5.45 -14.69
CA SER A 193 15.41 -3.99 -14.61
C SER A 193 15.33 -3.26 -15.95
N PRO A 194 15.95 -3.73 -17.05
CA PRO A 194 15.85 -3.06 -18.34
C PRO A 194 14.42 -2.99 -18.88
N PHE A 195 13.63 -4.07 -18.68
CA PHE A 195 12.22 -4.10 -19.04
C PHE A 195 11.43 -2.98 -18.35
N PHE A 196 11.56 -2.86 -17.02
CA PHE A 196 10.85 -1.82 -16.27
C PHE A 196 11.33 -0.41 -16.63
N GLN A 197 12.63 -0.22 -16.83
CA GLN A 197 13.17 1.08 -17.27
C GLN A 197 12.54 1.51 -18.60
N GLN A 198 12.49 0.60 -19.58
CA GLN A 198 11.87 0.87 -20.86
C GLN A 198 10.36 1.12 -20.72
N LEU A 199 9.66 0.28 -19.96
CA LEU A 199 8.22 0.43 -19.72
C LEU A 199 7.90 1.79 -19.12
N PHE A 200 8.63 2.23 -18.09
CA PHE A 200 8.38 3.50 -17.42
C PHE A 200 8.70 4.71 -18.30
N GLN A 201 9.73 4.61 -19.13
CA GLN A 201 10.11 5.66 -20.07
C GLN A 201 9.14 5.77 -21.25
N THR A 202 8.78 4.63 -21.85
CA THR A 202 8.02 4.58 -23.10
C THR A 202 6.52 4.50 -22.89
N LYS A 203 6.07 4.07 -21.70
CA LYS A 203 4.68 3.72 -21.38
C LYS A 203 4.09 2.68 -22.34
N LYS A 204 4.94 1.80 -22.89
CA LYS A 204 4.56 0.75 -23.85
C LYS A 204 5.12 -0.60 -23.42
N LEU A 205 4.35 -1.65 -23.66
CA LEU A 205 4.81 -3.03 -23.54
C LEU A 205 5.53 -3.44 -24.82
N GLN A 206 6.71 -4.04 -24.69
CA GLN A 206 7.35 -4.71 -25.81
C GLN A 206 6.84 -6.14 -25.87
N ILE A 207 5.93 -6.38 -26.81
CA ILE A 207 5.48 -7.73 -27.15
C ILE A 207 6.57 -8.31 -28.04
N LYS A 208 7.35 -9.26 -27.53
CA LYS A 208 8.18 -10.10 -28.39
C LYS A 208 7.21 -10.99 -29.19
N ASN A 209 7.22 -10.83 -30.51
CA ASN A 209 6.54 -11.73 -31.44
C ASN A 209 7.15 -13.12 -31.38
#